data_AF-A0A976QEY0-F1
#
_entry.id   AF-A0A976QEY0-F1
#
_cell.length_a   1.000
_cell.length_b   1.000
_cell.length_c   1.000
_cell.angle_alpha   90.00
_cell.angle_beta   90.00
_cell.angle_gamma   90.00
#
_symmetry.space_group_name_H-M   'P 1'
#
loop_
_entity.id
_entity.type
_entity.pdbx_description
1 polymer ?
#
loop_
_entity_poly.entity_id
_entity_poly.type
_entity_poly.pdbx_seq_one_letter_code
_entity_poly.pdbx_strand_id
1 'polypeptide(L)'
;WYLDGFDENLLNETIAKGAEVLREQSKPVSTSSLFENIQKSGSPDIQALSHDAIESVLELSKIIGRNAFGLWGLASSPEISPKDVGDKAFLVLKYNGHPQHYSAITELINKQKFDHRTAHKETVHNELIKDPRFVLIGRGIYALREWGYKKGVVADIVKEVLKKAGRPMGRDEIIDSVLKQRLVKRNTIIVGLSNRKHFKKTPDNKYVAAESTQEIQNP
;
A
#
# COMPACT_ATOMS: atom_id res chain seq x y z
N TRP A 1 33.38 -29.39 4.67
CA TRP A 1 34.03 -28.50 3.69
C TRP A 1 34.05 -27.12 4.34
N TYR A 2 35.16 -26.73 4.93
CA TYR A 2 35.37 -25.32 5.31
C TYR A 2 36.11 -24.71 4.13
N LEU A 3 35.55 -23.65 3.53
CA LEU A 3 36.29 -22.84 2.57
C LEU A 3 37.35 -22.08 3.36
N ASP A 4 38.62 -22.41 3.14
CA ASP A 4 39.75 -21.64 3.66
C ASP A 4 39.57 -20.17 3.23
N GLY A 5 39.44 -19.27 4.20
CA GLY A 5 39.21 -17.84 3.98
C GLY A 5 37.77 -17.35 4.15
N PHE A 6 36.80 -18.20 4.47
CA PHE A 6 35.46 -17.75 4.84
C PHE A 6 35.40 -17.36 6.32
N ASP A 7 35.32 -16.06 6.60
CA ASP A 7 35.13 -15.56 7.95
C ASP A 7 33.65 -15.65 8.35
N GLU A 8 33.31 -16.77 8.98
CA GLU A 8 31.98 -17.04 9.50
C GLU A 8 31.58 -16.07 10.63
N ASN A 9 32.55 -15.52 11.36
CA ASN A 9 32.27 -14.54 12.40
C ASN A 9 31.85 -13.21 11.76
N LEU A 10 32.59 -12.74 10.76
CA LEU A 10 32.26 -11.52 10.01
C LEU A 10 30.92 -11.65 9.30
N LEU A 11 30.60 -12.83 8.75
CA LEU A 11 29.27 -13.13 8.19
C LEU A 11 28.17 -12.91 9.23
N ASN A 12 28.27 -13.60 10.37
CA ASN A 12 27.26 -13.58 11.42
C ASN A 12 27.13 -12.18 12.03
N GLU A 13 28.25 -11.47 12.22
CA GLU A 13 28.28 -10.10 12.70
C GLU A 13 27.57 -9.15 11.73
N THR A 14 27.86 -9.25 10.43
CA THR A 14 27.21 -8.44 9.39
C THR A 14 25.71 -8.70 9.33
N ILE A 15 25.28 -9.96 9.42
CA ILE A 15 23.86 -10.33 9.47
C ILE A 15 23.20 -9.78 10.74
N ALA A 16 23.86 -9.91 11.90
CA ALA A 16 23.34 -9.40 13.17
C ALA A 16 23.18 -7.86 13.12
N LYS A 17 24.17 -7.17 12.55
CA LYS A 17 24.14 -5.72 12.37
C LYS A 17 23.05 -5.27 11.41
N GLY A 18 22.89 -5.96 10.27
CA GLY A 18 21.78 -5.71 9.36
C GLY A 18 20.42 -5.89 10.03
N ALA A 19 20.26 -6.92 10.87
CA ALA A 19 19.02 -7.16 11.58
C ALA A 19 18.74 -6.11 12.66
N GLU A 20 19.77 -5.59 13.32
CA GLU A 20 19.68 -4.47 14.26
C GLU A 20 19.18 -3.20 13.56
N VAL A 21 19.85 -2.78 12.48
CA VAL A 21 19.44 -1.61 11.67
C VAL A 21 17.98 -1.73 11.22
N LEU A 22 17.57 -2.92 10.78
CA LEU A 22 16.20 -3.18 10.35
C LEU A 22 15.18 -3.29 11.49
N ARG A 23 15.60 -3.52 12.73
CA ARG A 23 14.71 -3.47 13.91
C ARG A 23 14.49 -2.04 14.37
N GLU A 24 15.52 -1.21 14.30
CA GLU A 24 15.42 0.23 14.57
C GLU A 24 14.55 0.92 13.52
N GLN A 25 14.72 0.53 12.26
CA GLN A 25 13.91 1.03 11.16
C GLN A 25 12.62 0.21 11.06
N SER A 26 11.54 0.69 11.66
CA SER A 26 10.23 -0.01 11.68
C SER A 26 9.56 -0.20 10.29
N LYS A 27 10.26 0.08 9.18
CA LYS A 27 9.77 -0.03 7.80
C LYS A 27 10.85 -0.61 6.90
N PRO A 28 10.47 -1.32 5.80
CA PRO A 28 11.42 -1.76 4.80
C PRO A 28 12.23 -0.60 4.22
N VAL A 29 13.50 -0.85 3.93
CA VAL A 29 14.45 0.18 3.49
C VAL A 29 15.16 -0.17 2.18
N SER A 30 15.59 0.85 1.46
CA SER A 30 16.34 0.69 0.22
C SER A 30 17.71 0.06 0.47
N THR A 31 18.21 -0.69 -0.51
CA THR A 31 19.57 -1.26 -0.53
C THR A 31 20.64 -0.25 -0.09
N SER A 32 20.73 0.92 -0.74
CA SER A 32 21.75 1.92 -0.44
C SER A 32 21.69 2.41 1.01
N SER A 33 20.49 2.77 1.49
CA SER A 33 20.32 3.21 2.88
C SER A 33 20.67 2.12 3.89
N LEU A 34 20.32 0.85 3.62
CA LEU A 34 20.66 -0.24 4.52
C LEU A 34 22.18 -0.44 4.59
N PHE A 35 22.84 -0.48 3.44
CA PHE A 35 24.28 -0.76 3.35
C PHE A 35 25.10 0.35 4.00
N GLU A 36 24.72 1.62 3.75
CA GLU A 36 25.34 2.75 4.43
C GLU A 36 25.18 2.68 5.95
N ASN A 37 23.99 2.30 6.44
CA ASN A 37 23.76 2.21 7.88
C ASN A 37 24.53 1.04 8.50
N ILE A 38 24.60 -0.11 7.83
CA ILE A 38 25.40 -1.26 8.25
C ILE A 38 26.87 -0.88 8.35
N GLN A 39 27.43 -0.23 7.31
CA GLN A 39 28.81 0.25 7.33
C GLN A 39 29.02 1.28 8.44
N LYS A 40 28.20 2.33 8.52
CA LYS A 40 28.35 3.41 9.52
C LYS A 40 28.30 2.93 10.97
N SER A 41 27.55 1.87 11.26
CA SER A 41 27.33 1.38 12.62
C SER A 41 28.01 0.05 12.92
N GLY A 42 28.73 -0.53 11.95
CA GLY A 42 29.47 -1.79 12.07
C GLY A 42 30.91 -1.60 12.55
N SER A 43 31.57 -2.73 12.81
CA SER A 43 33.01 -2.79 13.10
C SER A 43 33.87 -2.30 11.93
N PRO A 44 35.17 -2.01 12.14
CA PRO A 44 36.09 -1.63 11.06
C PRO A 44 36.11 -2.63 9.89
N ASP A 45 35.94 -3.92 10.20
CA ASP A 45 35.89 -4.98 9.18
C ASP A 45 34.62 -4.88 8.34
N ILE A 46 33.46 -4.62 8.96
CA ILE A 46 32.19 -4.36 8.26
C ILE A 46 32.27 -3.06 7.43
N GLN A 47 32.93 -2.03 7.94
CA GLN A 47 33.12 -0.77 7.23
C GLN A 47 33.95 -0.93 5.95
N ALA A 48 34.90 -1.87 5.94
CA ALA A 48 35.74 -2.18 4.80
C ALA A 48 35.05 -3.06 3.74
N LEU A 49 33.90 -3.69 4.06
CA LEU A 49 33.16 -4.51 3.11
C LEU A 49 32.62 -3.66 1.94
N SER A 50 32.71 -4.21 0.73
CA SER A 50 32.03 -3.65 -0.45
C SER A 50 30.51 -3.88 -0.36
N HIS A 51 29.74 -3.08 -1.10
CA HIS A 51 28.28 -3.24 -1.17
C HIS A 51 27.88 -4.62 -1.70
N ASP A 52 28.61 -5.15 -2.68
CA ASP A 52 28.37 -6.51 -3.23
C ASP A 52 28.61 -7.61 -2.19
N ALA A 53 29.63 -7.43 -1.33
CA ALA A 53 29.90 -8.35 -0.23
C ALA A 53 28.77 -8.32 0.80
N ILE A 54 28.34 -7.12 1.21
CA ILE A 54 27.20 -6.97 2.13
C ILE A 54 25.94 -7.60 1.53
N GLU A 55 25.65 -7.32 0.25
CA GLU A 55 24.49 -7.90 -0.44
C GLU A 55 24.52 -9.44 -0.40
N SER A 56 25.65 -10.02 -0.81
CA SER A 56 25.83 -11.48 -0.82
C SER A 56 25.64 -12.09 0.57
N VAL A 57 26.16 -11.45 1.61
CA VAL A 57 26.00 -11.89 3.01
C VAL A 57 24.54 -11.82 3.45
N LEU A 58 23.83 -10.74 3.12
CA LEU A 58 22.44 -10.57 3.50
C LEU A 58 21.49 -11.51 2.73
N GLU A 59 21.79 -11.85 1.48
CA GLU A 59 21.02 -12.84 0.70
C GLU A 59 21.11 -14.26 1.27
N LEU A 60 22.21 -14.60 1.94
CA LEU A 60 22.37 -15.88 2.66
C LEU A 60 21.59 -15.92 3.98
N SER A 61 21.18 -14.76 4.50
CA SER A 61 20.48 -14.66 5.77
C SER A 61 19.10 -15.30 5.72
N LYS A 62 18.77 -16.05 6.77
CA LYS A 62 17.40 -16.56 6.99
C LYS A 62 16.50 -15.56 7.72
N ILE A 63 17.08 -14.52 8.31
CA ILE A 63 16.37 -13.55 9.16
C ILE A 63 16.10 -12.22 8.44
N ILE A 64 16.87 -11.91 7.40
CA ILE A 64 16.74 -10.72 6.57
C ILE A 64 16.33 -11.18 5.17
N GLY A 65 15.48 -10.41 4.51
CA GLY A 65 15.09 -10.69 3.14
C GLY A 65 14.85 -9.43 2.34
N ARG A 66 14.89 -9.59 1.02
CA ARG A 66 14.54 -8.56 0.05
C ARG A 66 13.19 -8.89 -0.58
N ASN A 67 12.29 -7.91 -0.59
CA ASN A 67 10.96 -8.07 -1.16
C ASN A 67 10.96 -7.85 -2.69
N ALA A 68 9.81 -8.11 -3.33
CA ALA A 68 9.67 -7.95 -4.78
C ALA A 68 9.89 -6.51 -5.30
N PHE A 69 9.89 -5.51 -4.41
CA PHE A 69 10.14 -4.10 -4.71
C PHE A 69 11.60 -3.69 -4.48
N GLY A 70 12.49 -4.64 -4.17
CA GLY A 70 13.91 -4.37 -3.91
C GLY A 70 14.19 -3.76 -2.53
N LEU A 71 13.23 -3.83 -1.61
CA LEU A 71 13.38 -3.30 -0.26
C LEU A 71 13.72 -4.40 0.72
N TRP A 72 14.59 -4.06 1.66
CA TRP A 72 15.10 -4.97 2.68
C TRP A 72 14.35 -4.82 4.00
N GLY A 73 14.21 -5.93 4.71
CA GLY A 73 13.64 -5.97 6.04
C GLY A 73 13.74 -7.35 6.67
N LEU A 74 13.12 -7.51 7.83
CA LEU A 74 13.06 -8.81 8.50
C LEU A 74 12.23 -9.79 7.66
N ALA A 75 12.79 -10.97 7.39
CA ALA A 75 12.15 -12.02 6.59
C ALA A 75 10.82 -12.51 7.21
N SER A 76 10.66 -12.36 8.53
CA SER A 76 9.42 -12.67 9.24
C SER A 76 8.28 -11.67 8.98
N SER A 77 8.59 -10.49 8.43
CA SER A 77 7.61 -9.44 8.15
C SER A 77 6.78 -9.76 6.90
N PRO A 78 5.44 -9.61 6.95
CA PRO A 78 4.58 -9.71 5.77
C PRO A 78 4.92 -8.70 4.66
N GLU A 79 5.59 -7.59 4.99
CA GLU A 79 6.03 -6.60 3.99
C GLU A 79 7.24 -7.07 3.17
N ILE A 80 7.95 -8.09 3.69
CA ILE A 80 9.12 -8.68 3.06
C ILE A 80 8.75 -9.98 2.35
N SER A 81 8.11 -10.88 3.09
CA SER A 81 7.67 -12.18 2.59
C SER A 81 6.15 -12.33 2.75
N PRO A 82 5.34 -11.83 1.79
CA PRO A 82 3.89 -11.94 1.86
C PRO A 82 3.47 -13.40 1.76
N LYS A 83 2.68 -13.89 2.72
CA LYS A 83 2.35 -15.32 2.83
C LYS A 83 1.11 -15.69 2.03
N ASP A 84 0.14 -14.79 1.97
CA ASP A 84 -1.13 -15.00 1.31
C ASP A 84 -1.43 -13.93 0.26
N VAL A 85 -2.57 -14.07 -0.41
CA VAL A 85 -3.03 -13.13 -1.43
C VAL A 85 -3.40 -11.77 -0.81
N GLY A 86 -3.83 -11.74 0.45
CA GLY A 86 -4.15 -10.50 1.18
C GLY A 86 -2.92 -9.64 1.43
N ASP A 87 -1.81 -10.24 1.87
CA ASP A 87 -0.53 -9.59 2.06
C ASP A 87 0.03 -9.04 0.74
N LYS A 88 -0.05 -9.83 -0.34
CA LYS A 88 0.33 -9.37 -1.69
C LYS A 88 -0.52 -8.17 -2.13
N ALA A 89 -1.83 -8.24 -1.92
CA ALA A 89 -2.74 -7.13 -2.22
C ALA A 89 -2.41 -5.89 -1.40
N PHE A 90 -2.07 -6.06 -0.11
CA PHE A 90 -1.68 -4.97 0.78
C PHE A 90 -0.43 -4.27 0.25
N LEU A 91 0.61 -5.03 -0.08
CA LEU A 91 1.86 -4.45 -0.59
C LEU A 91 1.64 -3.71 -1.91
N VAL A 92 1.01 -4.37 -2.89
CA VAL A 92 0.70 -3.75 -4.18
C VAL A 92 -0.06 -2.44 -4.00
N LEU A 93 -1.06 -2.42 -3.13
CA LEU A 93 -1.86 -1.22 -2.90
C LEU A 93 -1.04 -0.14 -2.17
N LYS A 94 -0.21 -0.52 -1.19
CA LYS A 94 0.68 0.36 -0.45
C LYS A 94 1.67 1.09 -1.38
N TYR A 95 2.35 0.34 -2.25
CA TYR A 95 3.32 0.91 -3.21
C TYR A 95 2.66 1.68 -4.36
N ASN A 96 1.47 1.30 -4.78
CA ASN A 96 0.72 2.09 -5.77
C ASN A 96 0.21 3.42 -5.18
N GLY A 97 -0.01 3.47 -3.87
CA GLY A 97 -0.26 4.72 -3.14
C GLY A 97 -1.65 5.33 -3.34
N HIS A 98 -2.55 4.65 -4.06
CA HIS A 98 -3.93 5.07 -4.25
C HIS A 98 -4.91 3.88 -4.40
N PRO A 99 -6.22 4.09 -4.18
CA PRO A 99 -7.19 3.01 -4.25
C PRO A 99 -7.31 2.42 -5.64
N GLN A 100 -7.67 1.14 -5.70
CA GLN A 100 -7.74 0.38 -6.94
C GLN A 100 -8.93 -0.58 -6.98
N HIS A 101 -9.40 -0.87 -8.19
CA HIS A 101 -10.40 -1.92 -8.40
C HIS A 101 -9.76 -3.29 -8.14
N TYR A 102 -10.50 -4.24 -7.55
CA TYR A 102 -9.95 -5.56 -7.19
C TYR A 102 -9.33 -6.29 -8.40
N SER A 103 -9.89 -6.13 -9.61
CA SER A 103 -9.30 -6.71 -10.83
C SER A 103 -7.93 -6.13 -11.17
N ALA A 104 -7.76 -4.81 -11.01
CA ALA A 104 -6.48 -4.14 -11.23
C ALA A 104 -5.47 -4.55 -10.15
N ILE A 105 -5.91 -4.73 -8.90
CA ILE A 105 -5.08 -5.28 -7.82
C ILE A 105 -4.59 -6.69 -8.21
N THR A 106 -5.46 -7.56 -8.71
CA THR A 106 -5.07 -8.90 -9.18
C THR A 106 -4.00 -8.85 -10.28
N GLU A 107 -4.19 -7.97 -11.28
CA GLU A 107 -3.22 -7.79 -12.37
C GLU A 107 -1.86 -7.31 -11.86
N LEU A 108 -1.86 -6.35 -10.93
CA LEU A 108 -0.64 -5.84 -10.31
C LEU A 108 0.06 -6.92 -9.46
N ILE A 109 -0.66 -7.76 -8.73
CA ILE A 109 -0.08 -8.90 -7.99
C ILE A 109 0.64 -9.85 -8.95
N ASN A 110 -0.02 -10.22 -10.05
CA ASN A 110 0.55 -11.13 -11.04
C ASN A 110 1.73 -10.51 -11.81
N LYS A 111 1.70 -9.19 -12.04
CA LYS A 111 2.80 -8.45 -12.65
C LYS A 111 4.02 -8.38 -11.73
N GLN A 112 3.80 -8.21 -10.42
CA GLN A 112 4.88 -8.09 -9.44
C GLN A 112 5.62 -9.41 -9.19
N LYS A 113 5.00 -10.56 -9.51
CA LYS A 113 5.60 -11.90 -9.40
C LYS A 113 6.22 -12.17 -8.02
N PHE A 114 5.44 -11.97 -6.95
CA PHE A 114 5.86 -12.29 -5.59
C PHE A 114 6.28 -13.76 -5.41
N ASP A 115 5.63 -14.65 -6.14
CA ASP A 115 5.93 -16.08 -6.19
C ASP A 115 5.51 -16.66 -7.55
N HIS A 116 5.66 -17.97 -7.72
CA HIS A 116 5.22 -18.70 -8.90
C HIS A 116 3.70 -18.89 -8.98
N ARG A 117 2.93 -18.40 -8.00
CA ARG A 117 1.47 -18.62 -7.92
C ARG A 117 0.73 -17.48 -8.58
N THR A 118 -0.23 -17.83 -9.43
CA THR A 118 -1.13 -16.86 -10.06
C THR A 118 -2.26 -16.50 -9.10
N ALA A 119 -2.47 -15.21 -8.88
CA ALA A 119 -3.63 -14.69 -8.16
C ALA A 119 -4.87 -14.65 -9.08
N HIS A 120 -6.00 -15.10 -8.55
CA HIS A 120 -7.30 -15.06 -9.22
C HIS A 120 -8.18 -13.91 -8.68
N LYS A 121 -9.06 -13.38 -9.52
CA LYS A 121 -9.87 -12.19 -9.21
C LYS A 121 -10.83 -12.45 -8.05
N GLU A 122 -11.43 -13.63 -8.02
CA GLU A 122 -12.39 -14.07 -7.00
C GLU A 122 -11.71 -14.21 -5.64
N THR A 123 -10.54 -14.84 -5.60
CA THR A 123 -9.73 -14.99 -4.38
C THR A 123 -9.31 -13.63 -3.84
N VAL A 124 -8.76 -12.75 -4.69
CA VAL A 124 -8.38 -11.39 -4.29
C VAL A 124 -9.59 -10.63 -3.75
N HIS A 125 -10.75 -10.71 -4.42
CA HIS A 125 -11.95 -10.04 -3.94
C HIS A 125 -12.38 -10.51 -2.55
N ASN A 126 -12.38 -11.82 -2.31
CA ASN A 126 -12.76 -12.40 -1.01
C ASN A 126 -11.79 -12.02 0.10
N GLU A 127 -10.47 -12.06 -0.16
CA GLU A 127 -9.46 -11.63 0.81
C GLU A 127 -9.59 -10.14 1.16
N LEU A 128 -9.82 -9.29 0.15
CA LEU A 128 -10.03 -7.85 0.37
C LEU A 128 -11.28 -7.53 1.20
N ILE A 129 -12.31 -8.39 1.18
CA ILE A 129 -13.51 -8.24 2.03
C ILE A 129 -13.21 -8.68 3.46
N LYS A 130 -12.53 -9.82 3.61
CA LYS A 130 -12.25 -10.45 4.91
C LYS A 130 -11.23 -9.66 5.73
N ASP A 131 -10.24 -9.08 5.07
CA ASP A 131 -9.12 -8.44 5.73
C ASP A 131 -9.45 -7.00 6.19
N PRO A 132 -9.34 -6.70 7.50
CA PRO A 132 -9.67 -5.39 8.05
C PRO A 132 -8.72 -4.27 7.57
N ARG A 133 -7.54 -4.58 7.04
CA ARG A 133 -6.60 -3.58 6.49
C ARG A 133 -7.19 -2.82 5.30
N PHE A 134 -8.20 -3.38 4.63
CA PHE A 134 -8.84 -2.76 3.46
C PHE A 134 -10.18 -2.12 3.81
N VAL A 135 -10.58 -1.18 2.96
CA VAL A 135 -11.88 -0.50 3.02
C VAL A 135 -12.46 -0.43 1.60
N LEU A 136 -13.67 -0.95 1.43
CA LEU A 136 -14.45 -0.80 0.21
C LEU A 136 -15.02 0.62 0.13
N ILE A 137 -14.63 1.37 -0.89
CA ILE A 137 -15.01 2.79 -1.06
C ILE A 137 -15.83 3.08 -2.32
N GLY A 138 -15.89 2.11 -3.24
CA GLY A 138 -16.71 2.16 -4.44
C GLY A 138 -17.02 0.74 -4.93
N ARG A 139 -17.79 0.58 -6.01
CA ARG A 139 -18.12 -0.75 -6.57
C ARG A 139 -16.83 -1.46 -6.99
N GLY A 140 -16.39 -2.41 -6.16
CA GLY A 140 -15.16 -3.16 -6.36
C GLY A 140 -13.86 -2.38 -6.11
N ILE A 141 -13.91 -1.15 -5.59
CA ILE A 141 -12.72 -0.31 -5.36
C ILE A 141 -12.31 -0.35 -3.89
N TYR A 142 -11.08 -0.77 -3.64
CA TYR A 142 -10.51 -0.94 -2.31
C TYR A 142 -9.37 0.04 -2.05
N ALA A 143 -9.28 0.49 -0.79
CA ALA A 143 -8.23 1.36 -0.27
C ALA A 143 -7.65 0.78 1.02
N LEU A 144 -6.43 1.19 1.37
CA LEU A 144 -5.86 0.87 2.69
C LEU A 144 -6.53 1.73 3.78
N ARG A 145 -6.84 1.09 4.91
CA ARG A 145 -7.43 1.75 6.09
C ARG A 145 -6.51 2.81 6.68
N GLU A 146 -5.21 2.57 6.68
CA GLU A 146 -4.18 3.51 7.18
C GLU A 146 -4.19 4.86 6.45
N TRP A 147 -4.69 4.93 5.22
CA TRP A 147 -4.83 6.19 4.50
C TRP A 147 -6.01 7.06 4.98
N GLY A 148 -6.72 6.62 6.02
CA GLY A 148 -7.82 7.38 6.63
C GLY A 148 -9.17 7.23 5.93
N TYR A 149 -9.29 6.28 5.00
CA TYR A 149 -10.57 5.91 4.41
C TYR A 149 -11.41 5.18 5.45
N LYS A 150 -12.63 5.67 5.64
CA LYS A 150 -13.65 4.99 6.42
C LYS A 150 -14.78 4.61 5.46
N LYS A 151 -15.44 3.49 5.74
CA LYS A 151 -16.65 3.06 5.03
C LYS A 151 -17.66 4.21 5.15
N GLY A 152 -17.93 4.89 4.03
CA GLY A 152 -18.88 6.01 3.98
C GLY A 152 -18.39 7.39 4.47
N VAL A 153 -17.11 7.80 4.36
CA VAL A 153 -16.73 9.16 4.84
C VAL A 153 -16.41 10.18 3.74
N VAL A 154 -15.82 9.77 2.61
CA VAL A 154 -15.58 10.72 1.50
C VAL A 154 -16.84 10.95 0.69
N ALA A 155 -17.65 9.90 0.51
CA ALA A 155 -18.96 10.04 -0.12
C ALA A 155 -19.85 10.98 0.70
N ASP A 156 -19.88 10.85 2.02
CA ASP A 156 -20.73 11.72 2.84
C ASP A 156 -20.29 13.19 2.77
N ILE A 157 -18.98 13.46 2.81
CA ILE A 157 -18.45 14.83 2.64
C ILE A 157 -18.77 15.37 1.24
N VAL A 158 -18.57 14.59 0.18
CA VAL A 158 -18.94 15.02 -1.19
C VAL A 158 -20.44 15.26 -1.29
N LYS A 159 -21.26 14.46 -0.61
CA LYS A 159 -22.71 14.62 -0.55
C LYS A 159 -23.09 15.92 0.16
N GLU A 160 -22.41 16.27 1.25
CA GLU A 160 -22.58 17.56 1.92
C GLU A 160 -22.14 18.74 1.06
N VAL A 161 -20.99 18.64 0.37
CA VAL A 161 -20.51 19.67 -0.56
C VAL A 161 -21.51 19.91 -1.69
N LEU A 162 -22.02 18.84 -2.31
CA LEU A 162 -23.02 18.93 -3.37
C LEU A 162 -24.36 19.46 -2.86
N LYS A 163 -24.80 19.04 -1.67
CA LYS A 163 -26.01 19.57 -1.02
C LYS A 163 -25.88 21.06 -0.71
N LYS A 164 -24.75 21.49 -0.15
CA LYS A 164 -24.46 22.91 0.16
C LYS A 164 -24.38 23.77 -1.11
N ALA A 165 -23.82 23.23 -2.19
CA ALA A 165 -23.72 23.96 -3.45
C ALA A 165 -25.08 24.09 -4.16
N GLY A 166 -26.01 23.15 -3.94
CA GLY A 166 -27.36 23.18 -4.53
C GLY A 166 -27.39 23.05 -6.06
N ARG A 167 -26.26 22.77 -6.71
CA ARG A 167 -26.11 22.69 -8.17
C ARG A 167 -25.16 21.57 -8.58
N PRO A 168 -25.24 21.08 -9.83
CA PRO A 168 -24.23 20.18 -10.38
C PRO A 168 -22.86 20.85 -10.35
N MET A 169 -21.86 20.17 -9.78
CA MET A 169 -20.48 20.67 -9.68
C MET A 169 -19.53 19.89 -10.59
N GLY A 170 -18.50 20.58 -11.07
CA GLY A 170 -17.40 19.96 -11.83
C GLY A 170 -16.52 19.09 -10.93
N ARG A 171 -15.84 18.10 -11.52
CA ARG A 171 -14.98 17.17 -10.76
C ARG A 171 -13.92 17.92 -9.94
N ASP A 172 -13.20 18.85 -10.57
CA ASP A 172 -12.12 19.59 -9.90
C ASP A 172 -12.65 20.58 -8.86
N GLU A 173 -13.83 21.15 -9.10
CA GLU A 173 -14.51 22.03 -8.16
C GLU A 173 -14.91 21.30 -6.85
N ILE A 174 -15.39 20.07 -6.97
CA ILE A 174 -15.68 19.20 -5.82
C ILE A 174 -14.40 18.85 -5.08
N ILE A 175 -13.34 18.50 -5.81
CA ILE A 175 -12.03 18.19 -5.24
C ILE A 175 -11.55 19.34 -4.37
N ASP A 176 -11.52 20.56 -4.91
CA ASP A 176 -11.04 21.72 -4.19
C ASP A 176 -11.90 22.02 -2.96
N SER A 177 -13.22 21.84 -3.08
CA SER A 177 -14.16 22.04 -1.97
C SER A 177 -13.97 21.03 -0.84
N VAL A 178 -13.69 19.76 -1.17
CA VAL A 178 -13.45 18.71 -0.17
C VAL A 178 -12.07 18.88 0.48
N LEU A 179 -11.04 19.24 -0.30
CA LEU A 179 -9.70 19.51 0.21
C LEU A 179 -9.67 20.67 1.22
N LYS A 180 -10.54 21.67 1.04
CA LYS A 180 -10.71 22.77 2.01
C LYS A 180 -11.29 22.31 3.35
N GLN A 181 -12.09 21.24 3.37
CA GLN A 181 -12.76 20.76 4.59
C GLN A 181 -11.97 19.66 5.31
N ARG A 182 -11.12 18.91 4.61
CA ARG A 182 -10.37 17.80 5.19
C ARG A 182 -9.07 17.50 4.43
N LEU A 183 -8.03 17.13 5.17
CA LEU A 183 -6.79 16.56 4.63
C LEU A 183 -7.04 15.15 4.07
N VAL A 184 -7.39 15.07 2.79
CA VAL A 184 -7.53 13.82 2.03
C VAL A 184 -6.79 13.96 0.69
N LYS A 185 -6.22 12.86 0.16
CA LYS A 185 -5.53 12.94 -1.15
C LYS A 185 -6.54 13.18 -2.28
N ARG A 186 -6.17 13.88 -3.35
CA ARG A 186 -7.03 14.12 -4.53
C ARG A 186 -7.69 12.84 -5.09
N ASN A 187 -6.90 11.77 -5.23
CA ASN A 187 -7.36 10.47 -5.74
C ASN A 187 -8.46 9.86 -4.87
N THR A 188 -8.42 10.10 -3.56
CA THR A 188 -9.45 9.70 -2.59
C THR A 188 -10.83 10.22 -2.98
N ILE A 189 -10.90 11.51 -3.36
CA ILE A 189 -12.14 12.21 -3.70
C ILE A 189 -12.66 11.70 -5.03
N ILE A 190 -11.77 11.49 -6.01
CA ILE A 190 -12.10 10.93 -7.33
C ILE A 190 -12.71 9.52 -7.19
N VAL A 191 -12.14 8.70 -6.33
CA VAL A 191 -12.66 7.35 -6.09
C VAL A 191 -14.00 7.40 -5.35
N GLY A 192 -14.15 8.27 -4.36
CA GLY A 192 -15.43 8.51 -3.69
C GLY A 192 -16.53 8.94 -4.68
N LEU A 193 -16.20 9.83 -5.63
CA LEU A 193 -17.08 10.27 -6.72
C LEU A 193 -17.47 9.15 -7.71
N SER A 194 -16.68 8.08 -7.78
CA SER A 194 -17.00 6.91 -8.62
C SER A 194 -18.12 6.04 -8.04
N ASN A 195 -18.56 6.31 -6.82
CA ASN A 195 -19.66 5.59 -6.19
C ASN A 195 -21.03 6.00 -6.77
N ARG A 196 -21.45 5.27 -7.80
CA ARG A 196 -22.74 5.48 -8.49
C ARG A 196 -23.99 5.31 -7.62
N LYS A 197 -23.88 4.71 -6.43
CA LYS A 197 -25.01 4.63 -5.48
C LYS A 197 -25.29 5.98 -4.82
N HIS A 198 -24.27 6.83 -4.68
CA HIS A 198 -24.38 8.11 -3.99
C HIS A 198 -24.28 9.31 -4.93
N PHE A 199 -23.76 9.13 -6.15
CA PHE A 199 -23.57 10.21 -7.12
C PHE A 199 -23.98 9.80 -8.52
N LYS A 200 -24.65 10.70 -9.23
CA LYS A 200 -24.93 10.57 -10.68
C LYS A 200 -24.11 11.60 -11.44
N LYS A 201 -23.63 11.19 -12.61
CA LYS A 201 -22.91 12.04 -13.55
C LYS A 201 -23.90 12.56 -14.60
N THR A 202 -23.97 13.87 -14.81
CA THR A 202 -24.82 14.51 -15.80
C THR A 202 -24.19 14.43 -17.20
N PRO A 203 -24.97 14.65 -18.27
CA PRO A 203 -24.44 14.70 -19.65
C PRO A 203 -23.28 15.69 -19.82
N ASP A 204 -23.31 16.79 -19.08
CA ASP A 204 -22.28 17.85 -19.11
C ASP A 204 -21.03 17.54 -18.26
N ASN A 205 -20.77 16.27 -17.95
CA ASN A 205 -19.66 15.83 -17.11
C ASN A 205 -19.64 16.39 -15.66
N LYS A 206 -20.78 16.87 -15.14
CA LYS A 206 -20.91 17.34 -13.74
C LYS A 206 -21.49 16.25 -12.84
N TYR A 207 -21.37 16.41 -11.52
CA TYR A 207 -21.87 15.45 -10.53
C TYR A 207 -23.01 16.02 -9.70
N VAL A 208 -23.99 15.18 -9.39
CA VAL A 208 -25.10 15.44 -8.46
C VAL A 208 -25.22 14.32 -7.45
N ALA A 209 -25.71 14.62 -6.24
CA ALA A 209 -26.01 13.60 -5.25
C ALA A 209 -27.19 12.73 -5.75
N ALA A 210 -27.05 11.40 -5.68
CA ALA A 210 -28.16 10.50 -5.90
C ALA A 210 -29.09 10.59 -4.67
N GLU A 211 -30.31 11.09 -4.88
CA GLU A 211 -31.31 11.16 -3.80
C GLU A 211 -31.62 9.75 -3.28
N SER A 212 -31.55 9.60 -1.96
CA SER A 212 -32.16 8.49 -1.26
C SER A 212 -33.66 8.73 -1.26
N THR A 213 -34.41 7.87 -1.93
CA THR A 213 -35.88 7.86 -1.97
C THR A 213 -36.46 7.65 -0.57
N GLN A 214 -36.53 8.68 0.28
CA GLN A 214 -37.40 8.73 1.45
C GLN A 214 -37.84 10.18 1.68
N GLU A 215 -39.14 10.33 1.95
CA GLU A 215 -39.90 11.56 2.21
C GLU A 215 -40.46 12.30 0.97
N ILE A 216 -41.45 11.66 0.34
CA ILE A 216 -42.70 12.35 0.02
C ILE A 216 -43.72 11.85 1.06
N GLN A 217 -43.82 12.53 2.20
CA GLN A 217 -45.03 12.51 3.01
C GLN A 217 -45.82 13.77 2.68
N ASN A 218 -46.89 13.61 1.91
CA ASN A 218 -47.96 14.59 1.79
C ASN A 218 -48.90 14.41 2.99
N PRO A 219 -49.29 15.47 3.71
CA PRO A 219 -50.66 15.64 4.15
C PRO A 219 -51.56 16.14 3.00
#